data_AF-A0A4U3AWV8-F1
#
_entry.id   AF-A0A4U3AWV8-F1
#
_cell.length_a   1.000
_cell.length_b   1.000
_cell.length_c   1.000
_cell.angle_alpha   90.00
_cell.angle_beta   90.00
_cell.angle_gamma   90.00
#
_symmetry.space_group_name_H-M   'P 1'
#
loop_
_entity.id
_entity.type
_entity.pdbx_description
1 polymer ?
#
loop_
_entity_poly.entity_id
_entity_poly.type
_entity_poly.pdbx_seq_one_letter_code
_entity_poly.pdbx_strand_id
1 'polypeptide(L)' 'FSFRNHGDFHEDCMNVIMNDLIKLMDPRYIEVWGKFTPRGGISIDPYCNYGRPGTKYEQMADYRMMNHDLYPETIDNR' A
#
# COMPACT_ATOMS: atom_id res chain seq x y z
N PHE A 1 16.46 -3.50 0.40
CA PHE A 1 17.47 -3.00 1.37
C PHE A 1 17.84 -1.52 1.16
N SER A 2 17.66 -0.94 -0.04
CA SER A 2 17.98 0.46 -0.34
C SER A 2 17.29 1.49 0.58
N PHE A 3 16.08 1.18 1.07
CA PHE A 3 15.33 2.06 1.98
C PHE A 3 15.87 2.13 3.42
N ARG A 4 16.87 1.31 3.80
CA ARG A 4 17.32 1.19 5.21
C ARG A 4 17.80 2.52 5.81
N ASN A 5 18.48 3.33 5.01
CA ASN A 5 19.03 4.62 5.44
C ASN A 5 18.39 5.80 4.68
N HIS A 6 17.17 5.59 4.18
CA HIS A 6 16.38 6.60 3.47
C HIS A 6 15.23 7.01 4.38
N GLY A 7 15.15 8.30 4.73
CA GLY A 7 14.08 8.84 5.55
C GLY A 7 12.95 9.35 4.67
N ASP A 8 11.75 8.81 4.88
CA ASP A 8 10.53 9.22 4.19
C ASP A 8 9.31 8.88 5.06
N PHE A 9 8.14 9.44 4.75
CA PHE A 9 6.91 9.05 5.43
C PHE A 9 6.49 7.63 5.06
N HIS A 10 5.70 6.99 5.93
CA HIS A 10 5.27 5.60 5.71
C HIS A 10 4.40 5.50 4.44
N GLU A 11 3.54 6.47 4.23
CA GLU A 11 2.65 6.61 3.07
C GLU A 11 3.43 6.79 1.76
N ASP A 12 4.43 7.68 1.77
CA ASP A 12 5.27 7.97 0.61
C ASP A 12 6.12 6.75 0.24
N CYS A 13 6.69 6.05 1.23
CA CYS A 13 7.41 4.79 1.01
C CYS A 13 6.56 3.77 0.23
N MET A 14 5.28 3.60 0.58
CA MET A 14 4.41 2.64 -0.10
C MET A 14 4.16 3.02 -1.55
N ASN A 15 3.92 4.30 -1.82
CA ASN A 15 3.72 4.80 -3.18
C ASN A 15 4.98 4.69 -4.03
N VAL A 16 6.16 4.99 -3.47
CA VAL A 16 7.45 4.84 -4.17
C VAL A 16 7.66 3.37 -4.55
N ILE A 17 7.47 2.45 -3.61
CA ILE A 17 7.57 1.00 -3.87
C ILE A 17 6.60 0.59 -5.00
N MET A 18 5.34 1.02 -4.93
CA MET A 18 4.34 0.68 -5.94
C MET A 18 4.73 1.24 -7.33
N ASN A 19 5.13 2.52 -7.40
CA ASN A 19 5.47 3.20 -8.65
C ASN A 19 6.68 2.56 -9.34
N ASP A 20 7.71 2.20 -8.59
CA ASP A 20 8.89 1.52 -9.12
C ASP A 20 8.52 0.13 -9.68
N LEU A 21 7.65 -0.61 -8.98
CA LEU A 21 7.14 -1.90 -9.45
C LEU A 21 6.25 -1.78 -10.69
N ILE A 22 5.38 -0.76 -10.75
CA ILE A 22 4.57 -0.47 -11.94
C ILE A 22 5.47 -0.21 -13.13
N LYS A 23 6.47 0.67 -12.97
CA LYS A 23 7.41 1.03 -14.03
C LYS A 23 8.21 -0.17 -14.54
N LEU A 24 8.60 -1.08 -13.65
CA LEU A 24 9.40 -2.25 -14.00
C LEU A 24 8.57 -3.32 -14.72
N MET A 25 7.32 -3.53 -14.31
CA MET A 25 6.54 -4.71 -14.71
C MET A 25 5.38 -4.43 -15.67
N ASP A 26 4.93 -3.18 -15.78
CA ASP A 26 3.64 -2.82 -16.42
C ASP A 26 2.51 -3.78 -15.99
N PRO A 27 2.23 -3.91 -14.68
CA PRO A 27 1.35 -4.95 -14.19
C PRO A 27 -0.09 -4.71 -14.64
N ARG A 28 -0.86 -5.80 -14.69
CA ARG A 28 -2.32 -5.71 -14.87
C ARG A 28 -2.98 -5.10 -13.63
N TYR A 29 -2.57 -5.58 -12.46
CA TYR A 29 -3.01 -5.12 -11.15
C TYR A 29 -1.85 -5.28 -10.15
N ILE A 30 -1.73 -4.39 -9.17
CA ILE A 30 -0.80 -4.49 -8.05
C ILE A 30 -1.39 -3.78 -6.82
N GLU A 31 -1.03 -4.24 -5.63
CA GLU A 31 -1.32 -3.55 -4.37
C GLU A 31 -0.12 -3.67 -3.43
N VAL A 32 0.05 -2.66 -2.58
CA VAL A 32 1.09 -2.63 -1.54
C VAL A 32 0.44 -2.19 -0.24
N TRP A 33 0.52 -3.04 0.78
CA TRP A 33 -0.02 -2.77 2.12
C TRP A 33 1.10 -2.83 3.14
N GLY A 34 1.35 -1.70 3.80
CA GLY A 34 2.34 -1.56 4.85
C GLY A 34 1.63 -1.61 6.18
N LYS A 35 2.22 -2.32 7.15
CA LYS A 35 1.76 -2.33 8.54
C LYS A 35 2.93 -1.95 9.43
N PHE A 36 2.92 -0.73 9.96
CA PHE A 36 4.08 -0.16 10.64
C PHE A 36 3.93 -0.25 12.16
N THR A 37 5.02 -0.60 12.84
CA THR A 37 5.06 -0.63 14.31
C THR A 37 4.80 0.77 14.88
N PRO A 38 4.13 0.86 16.05
CA PRO A 38 3.70 2.14 16.59
C PRO A 38 4.86 3.10 16.91
N ARG A 39 4.57 4.39 16.80
CA ARG A 39 5.38 5.51 17.32
C ARG A 39 4.45 6.43 18.09
N GLY A 40 4.78 6.73 19.34
CA GLY A 40 3.86 7.46 20.22
C GLY A 40 2.55 6.72 20.51
N GLY A 41 2.53 5.39 20.41
CA GLY A 41 1.35 4.56 20.66
C GLY A 41 0.39 4.40 19.47
N ILE A 42 0.71 4.98 18.31
CA ILE A 42 -0.11 4.91 17.09
C ILE A 42 0.68 4.20 16.00
N SER A 43 0.10 3.16 15.41
CA SER A 43 0.57 2.53 14.16
C SER A 43 -0.08 3.20 12.94
N ILE A 44 0.59 3.12 11.80
CA ILE A 44 0.11 3.67 10.53
C ILE A 44 0.19 2.54 9.51
N ASP A 45 -0.94 2.19 8.90
CA ASP A 45 -1.03 1.05 8.00
C ASP A 45 -1.46 1.50 6.59
N PRO A 46 -0.55 2.13 5.82
CA PRO A 46 -0.86 2.64 4.49
C PRO A 46 -1.12 1.51 3.47
N TYR A 47 -2.20 1.67 2.71
CA TYR A 47 -2.56 0.81 1.58
C TYR A 47 -2.67 1.63 0.30
N CYS A 48 -2.04 1.16 -0.77
CA CYS A 48 -2.22 1.68 -2.12
C CYS A 48 -2.36 0.54 -3.13
N ASN A 49 -3.10 0.79 -4.20
CA ASN A 49 -3.26 -0.17 -5.27
C ASN A 49 -3.31 0.52 -6.64
N TYR A 50 -3.14 -0.27 -7.69
CA TYR A 50 -3.18 0.16 -9.07
C TYR A 50 -3.80 -0.92 -9.95
N GLY A 51 -4.68 -0.49 -10.84
CA GLY A 51 -5.21 -1.30 -11.93
C GLY A 51 -4.94 -0.64 -13.26
N ARG A 52 -4.63 -1.43 -14.29
CA ARG A 52 -4.37 -0.89 -15.62
C ARG A 52 -5.57 -0.09 -16.14
N PRO A 53 -5.39 1.19 -16.52
CA PRO A 53 -6.49 2.06 -16.95
C PRO A 53 -7.31 1.51 -18.12
N GLY A 54 -8.61 1.72 -18.09
CA GLY A 54 -9.55 1.29 -19.14
C GLY A 54 -9.77 -0.21 -19.20
N THR A 55 -9.36 -0.97 -18.17
CA THR A 55 -9.51 -2.42 -18.13
C THR A 55 -10.31 -2.88 -16.91
N LYS A 56 -10.69 -4.16 -16.88
CA LYS A 56 -11.30 -4.77 -15.68
C LYS A 56 -10.43 -4.70 -14.42
N TYR A 57 -9.13 -4.43 -14.56
CA TYR A 57 -8.22 -4.35 -13.43
C TYR A 57 -8.30 -2.99 -12.72
N GLU A 58 -8.68 -1.93 -13.42
CA GLU A 58 -9.03 -0.63 -12.81
C GLU A 58 -10.25 -0.78 -11.91
N GLN A 59 -11.31 -1.41 -12.41
CA GLN A 59 -12.51 -1.74 -11.62
C GLN A 59 -12.19 -2.64 -10.42
N MET A 60 -11.23 -3.56 -10.57
CA MET A 60 -10.74 -4.38 -9.47
C MET A 60 -10.00 -3.55 -8.42
N ALA A 61 -9.20 -2.56 -8.83
CA ALA A 61 -8.52 -1.65 -7.91
C ALA A 61 -9.53 -0.80 -7.12
N ASP A 62 -10.52 -0.23 -7.80
CA ASP A 62 -11.62 0.51 -7.17
C ASP A 62 -12.39 -0.37 -6.18
N TYR A 63 -12.80 -1.57 -6.63
CA TYR A 63 -13.54 -2.51 -5.78
C TYR A 63 -12.74 -2.88 -4.53
N ARG A 64 -11.44 -3.19 -4.67
CA ARG A 64 -10.60 -3.56 -3.53
C ARG A 64 -10.36 -2.39 -2.59
N MET A 65 -10.21 -1.17 -3.13
CA MET A 65 -10.07 0.04 -2.32
C MET A 65 -11.35 0.33 -1.52
N MET A 66 -12.53 0.27 -2.17
CA MET A 66 -13.82 0.49 -1.53
C MET A 66 -14.13 -0.50 -0.40
N ASN A 67 -13.60 -1.73 -0.51
CA ASN A 67 -13.80 -2.80 0.46
C ASN A 67 -12.55 -3.07 1.30
N HIS A 68 -11.56 -2.18 1.24
CA HIS A 68 -10.32 -2.34 1.99
C HIS A 68 -10.60 -2.18 3.49
N ASP A 69 -10.08 -3.11 4.28
CA ASP A 69 -10.09 -3.05 5.74
C ASP A 69 -11.48 -2.82 6.39
N LEU A 70 -12.55 -3.33 5.75
CA LEU A 70 -13.91 -3.27 6.31
C LEU A 70 -14.04 -3.92 7.69
N TYR A 71 -13.15 -4.87 7.98
CA TYR A 71 -13.05 -5.58 9.25
C TYR A 71 -11.61 -5.48 9.73
N PRO A 72 -11.24 -4.36 10.37
CA PRO A 72 -9.87 -4.16 10.82
C PRO A 72 -9.49 -5.19 11.87
N GLU A 73 -8.21 -5.56 11.88
CA GLU A 73 -7.66 -6.46 12.89
C GLU A 73 -7.54 -5.75 14.25
N THR A 74 -7.58 -6.54 15.33
CA THR A 74 -7.32 -6.01 16.66
C THR A 74 -5.83 -5.72 16.81
N ILE A 75 -5.48 -4.46 17.07
CA ILE A 75 -4.12 -4.03 17.41
C ILE A 75 -4.08 -3.60 18.88
N ASP A 76 -3.33 -4.32 19.70
CA ASP A 76 -3.13 -4.04 21.14
C ASP A 76 -1.73 -3.50 21.47
N ASN A 77 -0.90 -3.29 20.44
CA ASN A 77 0.51 -2.89 20.54
C ASN A 77 1.36 -3.85 21.40
N ARG A 78 1.02 -5.15 21.44
CA ARG A 78 1.74 -6.18 22.18
C ARG A 78 2.04 -7.44 21.36
#